data_AF-A0A916DJK9-F1
#
_entry.id   AF-A0A916DJK9-F1
#
_cell.length_a   1.000
_cell.length_b   1.000
_cell.length_c   1.000
_cell.angle_alpha   90.00
_cell.angle_beta   90.00
_cell.angle_gamma   90.00
#
_symmetry.space_group_name_H-M   'P 1'
#
loop_
_entity.id
_entity.type
_entity.pdbx_description
1 polymer ?
#
loop_
_entity_poly.entity_id
_entity_poly.type
_entity_poly.pdbx_seq_one_letter_code
_entity_poly.pdbx_strand_id
1 'polypeptide(L)'
;MESIIRDLTEFAVTMVKAEHKKGVEEKAKEMAEERVLDILIPAPRKRPSPAPEGEQTPVPVDDGGTTREKFRQRLRAGELDGRMVELDLPANDSPMMQVVGPMNMEEVGVNIQDLFGSMFPKKMKRRKVSVAEARTLLTNEEAAKLIDQDAAVREAVQRVENSGIVFLDEIDKIAGSKGPAGGPDVSREGVQRDLLPIVEGSNVMTKYGMVKTDH
;
A
#
# COMPACT_ATOMS: atom_id res chain seq x y z
N MET A 1 0.03 -7.21 24.58
CA MET A 1 1.48 -7.20 24.86
C MET A 1 2.26 -7.58 23.63
N GLU A 2 2.11 -8.81 23.13
CA GLU A 2 2.56 -9.17 21.77
C GLU A 2 2.02 -8.19 20.71
N SER A 3 0.83 -7.62 20.96
CA SER A 3 0.26 -6.52 20.19
C SER A 3 1.19 -5.32 20.05
N ILE A 4 1.92 -4.91 21.09
CA ILE A 4 2.83 -3.75 21.05
C ILE A 4 3.94 -3.98 20.01
N ILE A 5 4.53 -5.18 20.01
CA ILE A 5 5.58 -5.54 19.07
C ILE A 5 5.01 -5.71 17.65
N ARG A 6 3.82 -6.28 17.52
CA ARG A 6 3.12 -6.38 16.22
C ARG A 6 2.83 -5.00 15.64
N ASP A 7 2.34 -4.07 16.44
CA ASP A 7 2.01 -2.70 16.05
C ASP A 7 3.28 -1.92 15.66
N LEU A 8 4.34 -2.04 16.47
CA LEU A 8 5.66 -1.46 16.16
C LEU A 8 6.20 -1.99 14.83
N THR A 9 6.06 -3.30 14.59
CA THR A 9 6.51 -3.95 13.35
C THR A 9 5.69 -3.47 12.16
N GLU A 10 4.37 -3.34 12.30
CA GLU A 10 3.51 -2.81 11.24
C GLU A 10 3.84 -1.35 10.89
N PHE A 11 4.11 -0.52 11.90
CA PHE A 11 4.56 0.85 11.70
C PHE A 11 5.91 0.91 10.99
N ALA A 12 6.88 0.09 11.40
CA ALA A 12 8.20 0.03 10.77
C ALA A 12 8.11 -0.42 9.30
N VAL A 13 7.30 -1.44 9.00
CA VAL A 13 7.08 -1.89 7.61
C VAL A 13 6.48 -0.78 6.77
N THR A 14 5.51 -0.03 7.31
CA THR A 14 4.89 1.10 6.60
C THR A 14 5.91 2.20 6.33
N MET A 15 6.76 2.51 7.32
CA MET A 15 7.82 3.51 7.22
C MET A 15 8.85 3.13 6.14
N VAL A 16 9.39 1.90 6.19
CA VAL A 16 10.39 1.43 5.22
C VAL A 16 9.81 1.38 3.81
N LYS A 17 8.57 0.91 3.64
CA LYS A 17 7.89 0.94 2.34
C LYS A 17 7.75 2.37 1.80
N ALA A 18 7.46 3.35 2.66
CA ALA A 18 7.37 4.74 2.25
C ALA A 18 8.74 5.31 1.84
N GLU A 19 9.82 4.94 2.51
CA GLU A 19 11.19 5.31 2.13
C GLU A 19 11.60 4.70 0.79
N HIS A 20 11.36 3.40 0.60
CA HIS A 20 11.62 2.71 -0.67
C HIS A 20 10.81 3.34 -1.81
N LYS A 21 9.54 3.66 -1.56
CA LYS A 21 8.68 4.36 -2.52
C LYS A 21 9.25 5.70 -2.96
N LYS A 22 9.78 6.50 -2.02
CA LYS A 22 10.46 7.76 -2.34
C LYS A 22 11.70 7.53 -3.22
N GLY A 23 12.49 6.50 -2.91
CA GLY A 23 13.69 6.15 -3.67
C GLY A 23 13.42 5.73 -5.13
N VAL A 24 12.23 5.20 -5.43
CA VAL A 24 11.83 4.79 -6.79
C VAL A 24 10.90 5.80 -7.47
N GLU A 25 10.55 6.90 -6.82
CA GLU A 25 9.51 7.82 -7.30
C GLU A 25 9.86 8.46 -8.66
N GLU A 26 11.11 8.85 -8.87
CA GLU A 26 11.54 9.45 -10.14
C GLU A 26 11.47 8.44 -11.30
N LYS A 27 12.00 7.23 -11.09
CA LYS A 27 11.92 6.14 -12.08
C LYS A 27 10.47 5.76 -12.38
N ALA A 28 9.63 5.70 -11.34
CA ALA A 28 8.22 5.43 -11.49
C ALA A 28 7.49 6.52 -12.30
N LYS A 29 7.85 7.80 -12.11
CA LYS A 29 7.32 8.92 -12.90
C LYS A 29 7.72 8.79 -14.36
N GLU A 30 8.98 8.47 -14.67
CA GLU A 30 9.44 8.27 -16.04
C GLU A 30 8.70 7.11 -16.74
N MET A 31 8.53 5.98 -16.05
CA MET A 31 7.79 4.84 -16.57
C MET A 31 6.30 5.16 -16.77
N ALA A 32 5.71 5.92 -15.84
CA ALA A 32 4.33 6.39 -15.94
C ALA A 32 4.14 7.36 -17.11
N GLU A 33 5.09 8.28 -17.34
CA GLU A 33 5.09 9.17 -18.51
C GLU A 33 5.05 8.37 -19.81
N GLU A 34 5.89 7.35 -19.94
CA GLU A 34 5.90 6.50 -21.14
C GLU A 34 4.57 5.75 -21.34
N ARG A 35 3.95 5.23 -20.28
CA ARG A 35 2.61 4.60 -20.37
C ARG A 35 1.53 5.60 -20.75
N VAL A 36 1.58 6.84 -20.23
CA VAL A 36 0.63 7.91 -20.63
C VAL A 36 0.81 8.24 -22.11
N LEU A 37 2.05 8.34 -22.60
CA LEU A 37 2.34 8.58 -24.01
C LEU A 37 1.82 7.44 -24.91
N ASP A 38 1.94 6.18 -24.48
CA ASP A 38 1.39 5.03 -25.22
C ASP A 38 -0.14 5.08 -25.33
N ILE A 39 -0.82 5.61 -24.31
CA ILE A 39 -2.28 5.80 -24.33
C ILE A 39 -2.67 6.98 -25.25
N LEU A 40 -1.88 8.06 -25.25
CA LEU A 40 -2.15 9.26 -26.02
C LEU A 40 -1.79 9.11 -27.51
N ILE A 41 -0.75 8.33 -27.81
CA ILE A 41 -0.25 8.01 -29.14
C ILE A 41 -0.26 6.48 -29.27
N PRO A 42 -1.43 5.87 -29.49
CA PRO A 42 -1.48 4.44 -29.75
C PRO A 42 -0.66 4.15 -31.00
N ALA A 43 0.35 3.30 -30.87
CA ALA A 43 1.16 2.86 -32.01
C ALA A 43 0.24 2.38 -33.15
N PRO A 44 0.59 2.64 -34.42
CA PRO A 44 -0.21 2.18 -35.54
C PRO A 44 -0.33 0.66 -35.45
N ARG A 45 -1.52 0.19 -35.05
CA ARG A 45 -1.86 -1.22 -35.11
C ARG A 45 -1.59 -1.64 -36.56
N LYS A 46 -0.67 -2.60 -36.78
CA LYS A 46 -0.73 -3.45 -37.99
C LYS A 46 -2.11 -4.11 -37.98
N ARG A 47 -3.13 -3.45 -38.52
CA ARG A 47 -4.45 -4.06 -38.71
C ARG A 47 -4.30 -5.13 -39.79
N PRO A 48 -5.04 -6.23 -39.67
CA PRO A 48 -6.23 -6.27 -40.50
C PRO A 48 -7.45 -6.65 -39.67
N SER A 49 -8.38 -5.71 -39.48
CA SER A 49 -9.82 -5.92 -39.73
C SER A 49 -10.67 -4.69 -39.37
N PRO A 50 -11.86 -4.58 -39.99
CA PRO A 50 -12.69 -3.38 -39.99
C PRO A 50 -13.69 -3.40 -38.82
N ALA A 51 -13.94 -2.24 -38.22
CA ALA A 51 -15.05 -2.01 -37.30
C ALA A 51 -15.43 -0.50 -37.33
N PRO A 52 -16.70 -0.19 -37.04
CA PRO A 52 -17.47 0.85 -37.73
C PRO A 52 -17.34 2.25 -37.14
N GLU A 53 -17.83 3.19 -37.94
CA GLU A 53 -17.82 4.64 -37.78
C GLU A 53 -18.43 5.12 -36.47
N GLY A 54 -17.67 5.97 -35.77
CA GLY A 54 -18.09 6.69 -34.57
C GLY A 54 -16.99 7.69 -34.17
N GLU A 55 -17.17 8.94 -34.61
CA GLU A 55 -16.48 10.18 -34.22
C GLU A 55 -15.00 10.06 -33.83
N GLN A 56 -14.15 10.07 -34.87
CA GLN A 56 -12.71 10.25 -34.74
C GLN A 56 -12.37 11.73 -34.84
N THR A 57 -11.89 12.34 -33.76
CA THR A 57 -10.96 13.47 -33.90
C THR A 57 -9.73 12.95 -34.64
N PRO A 58 -9.33 13.54 -35.79
CA PRO A 58 -8.23 13.02 -36.58
C PRO A 58 -6.93 13.24 -35.81
N VAL A 59 -6.39 12.16 -35.25
CA VAL A 59 -5.05 12.17 -34.68
C VAL A 59 -4.08 11.97 -35.86
N PRO A 60 -3.12 12.88 -36.09
CA PRO A 60 -2.15 12.71 -37.16
C PRO A 60 -1.38 11.40 -36.95
N VAL A 61 -1.43 10.56 -37.97
CA VAL A 61 -0.69 9.30 -38.06
C VAL A 61 0.74 9.67 -38.47
N ASP A 62 1.76 9.43 -37.64
CA ASP A 62 3.14 9.74 -38.06
C ASP A 62 4.25 8.97 -37.32
N ASP A 63 5.39 8.84 -38.02
CA ASP A 63 6.62 8.10 -37.76
C ASP A 63 7.22 8.30 -36.35
N GLY A 64 6.94 7.34 -35.46
CA GLY A 64 7.86 6.70 -34.49
C GLY A 64 8.59 7.51 -33.41
N GLY A 65 9.08 8.72 -33.67
CA GLY A 65 10.00 9.45 -32.77
C GLY A 65 9.69 10.94 -32.57
N THR A 66 9.49 11.69 -33.66
CA THR A 66 9.33 13.16 -33.60
C THR A 66 8.03 13.61 -32.95
N THR A 67 6.94 12.88 -33.18
CA THR A 67 5.64 13.16 -32.55
C THR A 67 5.64 12.75 -31.08
N ARG A 68 6.26 11.61 -30.73
CA ARG A 68 6.35 11.15 -29.34
C ARG A 68 7.13 12.12 -28.46
N GLU A 69 8.25 12.64 -28.96
CA GLU A 69 9.03 13.66 -28.24
C GLU A 69 8.28 14.98 -28.06
N LYS A 70 7.57 15.46 -29.09
CA LYS A 70 6.72 16.66 -28.98
C LYS A 70 5.63 16.47 -27.93
N PHE A 71 4.95 15.33 -27.93
CA PHE A 71 3.94 15.02 -26.90
C PHE A 71 4.55 14.87 -25.51
N ARG A 72 5.76 14.30 -25.38
CA ARG A 72 6.49 14.26 -24.11
C ARG A 72 6.75 15.66 -23.57
N GLN A 73 7.20 16.58 -24.41
CA GLN A 73 7.39 17.99 -24.01
C GLN A 73 6.07 18.63 -23.57
N ARG A 74 4.99 18.44 -24.33
CA ARG A 74 3.66 18.98 -23.99
C ARG A 74 3.07 18.36 -22.71
N LEU A 75 3.32 17.07 -22.47
CA LEU A 75 2.92 16.37 -21.26
C LEU A 75 3.66 16.93 -20.03
N ARG A 76 4.96 17.18 -20.15
CA ARG A 76 5.78 17.81 -19.10
C ARG A 76 5.40 19.27 -18.87
N ALA A 77 4.99 19.98 -19.92
CA ALA A 77 4.47 21.34 -19.84
C ALA A 77 3.05 21.42 -19.24
N GLY A 78 2.39 20.28 -18.99
CA GLY A 78 1.04 20.23 -18.42
C GLY A 78 -0.09 20.59 -19.40
N GLU A 79 0.21 20.80 -20.69
CA GLU A 79 -0.79 21.18 -21.70
C GLU A 79 -1.84 20.10 -21.95
N LEU A 80 -1.52 18.85 -21.62
CA LEU A 80 -2.37 17.69 -21.86
C LEU A 80 -3.15 17.26 -20.63
N ASP A 81 -2.93 17.89 -19.46
CA ASP A 81 -3.46 17.47 -18.16
C ASP A 81 -4.99 17.35 -18.14
N GLY A 82 -5.70 18.23 -18.87
CA GLY A 82 -7.16 18.24 -18.98
C GLY A 82 -7.76 17.24 -19.97
N ARG A 83 -6.95 16.53 -20.77
CA ARG A 83 -7.45 15.54 -21.72
C ARG A 83 -7.92 14.29 -20.97
N MET A 84 -9.04 13.71 -21.41
CA MET A 84 -9.55 12.47 -20.83
C MET A 84 -8.94 11.25 -21.53
N VAL A 85 -8.53 10.26 -20.74
CA VAL A 85 -7.98 8.99 -21.19
C VAL A 85 -8.67 7.82 -20.49
N GLU A 86 -8.72 6.66 -21.16
CA GLU A 86 -9.23 5.42 -20.57
C GLU A 86 -8.08 4.63 -19.95
N LEU A 87 -8.22 4.26 -18.68
CA LEU A 87 -7.27 3.43 -17.95
C LEU A 87 -7.96 2.19 -17.38
N ASP A 88 -7.27 1.04 -17.51
CA ASP A 88 -7.62 -0.20 -16.83
C ASP A 88 -7.04 -0.15 -15.42
N LEU A 89 -7.88 0.19 -14.44
CA LEU A 89 -7.48 0.24 -13.04
C LEU A 89 -7.99 -1.01 -12.31
N PRO A 90 -7.27 -1.52 -11.29
CA PRO A 90 -7.81 -2.58 -10.45
C PRO A 90 -9.13 -2.10 -9.83
N ALA A 91 -10.18 -2.89 -10.03
CA ALA A 91 -11.45 -2.68 -9.37
C ALA A 91 -11.24 -3.01 -7.89
N ASN A 92 -11.10 -1.97 -7.07
CA ASN A 92 -11.41 -2.10 -5.65
C ASN A 92 -12.93 -2.21 -5.55
N ASP A 93 -13.47 -3.40 -5.84
CA ASP A 93 -14.76 -3.79 -5.30
C ASP A 93 -14.52 -3.93 -3.79
N SER A 94 -14.54 -2.81 -3.07
CA SER A 94 -14.88 -2.87 -1.65
C SER A 94 -16.29 -3.43 -1.64
N PRO A 95 -16.53 -4.64 -1.11
CA PRO A 95 -17.88 -5.05 -0.86
C PRO A 95 -18.35 -4.13 0.27
N MET A 96 -19.00 -3.02 -0.09
CA MET A 96 -20.04 -2.47 0.76
C MET A 96 -21.18 -3.49 0.78
N MET A 97 -20.93 -4.62 1.44
CA MET A 97 -21.96 -5.53 1.85
C MET A 97 -22.70 -4.78 2.96
N GLN A 98 -23.81 -4.17 2.58
CA GLN A 98 -24.82 -3.65 3.48
C GLN A 98 -25.42 -4.85 4.23
N VAL A 99 -24.70 -5.40 5.21
CA VAL A 99 -25.19 -6.46 6.10
C VAL A 99 -26.03 -5.79 7.18
N VAL A 100 -27.27 -5.50 6.84
CA VAL A 100 -28.33 -5.35 7.85
C VAL A 100 -28.76 -6.77 8.21
N GLY A 101 -28.10 -7.35 9.20
CA GLY A 101 -28.45 -8.65 9.78
C GLY A 101 -27.89 -8.74 11.21
N PRO A 102 -28.71 -9.09 12.22
CA PRO A 102 -28.27 -9.07 13.62
C PRO A 102 -27.50 -10.34 13.94
N MET A 103 -26.18 -10.36 13.77
CA MET A 103 -25.31 -11.39 14.34
C MET A 103 -23.89 -10.83 14.61
N ASN A 104 -23.45 -11.00 15.85
CA ASN A 104 -22.13 -10.65 16.38
C ASN A 104 -21.00 -11.49 15.74
N MET A 105 -20.42 -11.04 14.62
CA MET A 105 -19.22 -11.65 14.01
C MET A 105 -18.24 -10.60 13.46
N GLU A 106 -17.84 -9.64 14.29
CA GLU A 106 -16.93 -8.56 13.87
C GLU A 106 -15.47 -8.99 13.71
N GLU A 107 -15.01 -10.08 14.33
CA GLU A 107 -13.58 -10.43 14.36
C GLU A 107 -13.10 -11.47 13.31
N VAL A 108 -14.01 -12.25 12.72
CA VAL A 108 -13.64 -13.36 11.80
C VAL A 108 -13.85 -13.01 10.32
N GLY A 109 -14.60 -11.93 10.02
CA GLY A 109 -14.93 -11.54 8.64
C GLY A 109 -13.75 -10.95 7.85
N VAL A 110 -12.83 -10.25 8.52
CA VAL A 110 -11.74 -9.52 7.84
C VAL A 110 -10.67 -10.46 7.26
N ASN A 111 -10.31 -11.53 7.99
CA ASN A 111 -9.27 -12.47 7.53
C ASN A 111 -9.73 -13.39 6.39
N ILE A 112 -11.01 -13.73 6.29
CA ILE A 112 -11.53 -14.57 5.21
C ILE A 112 -11.61 -13.79 3.89
N GLN A 113 -11.89 -12.49 3.95
CA GLN A 113 -11.93 -11.59 2.79
C GLN A 113 -10.58 -11.52 2.08
N ASP A 114 -9.49 -11.38 2.83
CA ASP A 114 -8.13 -11.30 2.29
C ASP A 114 -7.63 -12.64 1.72
N LEU A 115 -8.01 -13.77 2.34
CA LEU A 115 -7.70 -15.11 1.86
C LEU A 115 -8.47 -15.50 0.59
N PHE A 116 -9.72 -15.04 0.43
CA PHE A 116 -10.51 -15.28 -0.79
C PHE A 116 -10.15 -14.30 -1.92
N GLY A 117 -9.70 -13.08 -1.58
CA GLY A 117 -9.27 -12.07 -2.54
C GLY A 117 -8.00 -12.44 -3.32
N SER A 118 -7.14 -13.29 -2.77
CA SER A 118 -5.89 -13.71 -3.42
C SER A 118 -6.03 -14.85 -4.45
N MET A 119 -7.18 -15.55 -4.49
CA MET A 119 -7.41 -16.67 -5.43
C MET A 119 -8.07 -16.27 -6.75
N PHE A 120 -8.70 -15.10 -6.83
CA PHE A 120 -9.33 -14.62 -8.08
C PHE A 120 -8.46 -13.54 -8.73
N PRO A 121 -8.30 -13.55 -10.07
CA PRO A 121 -7.57 -12.49 -10.76
C PRO A 121 -8.25 -11.15 -10.48
N LYS A 122 -7.46 -10.16 -10.04
CA LYS A 122 -7.94 -8.79 -9.76
C LYS A 122 -8.75 -8.31 -10.97
N LYS A 123 -10.05 -8.11 -10.78
CA LYS A 123 -10.91 -7.56 -11.84
C LYS A 123 -10.37 -6.17 -12.19
N MET A 124 -10.05 -5.94 -13.45
CA MET A 124 -9.67 -4.61 -13.94
C MET A 124 -10.93 -3.93 -14.47
N LYS A 125 -11.14 -2.65 -14.16
CA LYS A 125 -12.27 -1.85 -14.65
C LYS A 125 -11.74 -0.67 -15.44
N ARG A 126 -12.22 -0.51 -16.68
CA ARG A 126 -11.98 0.70 -17.47
C ARG A 126 -12.64 1.90 -16.83
N ARG A 127 -11.86 2.94 -16.57
CA ARG A 127 -12.33 4.23 -16.10
C ARG A 127 -11.77 5.33 -16.99
N LYS A 128 -12.61 6.32 -17.30
CA LYS A 128 -12.18 7.58 -17.93
C LYS A 128 -11.67 8.51 -16.83
N VAL A 129 -10.43 8.94 -16.94
CA VAL A 129 -9.76 9.85 -16.00
C VAL A 129 -9.00 10.92 -16.78
N SER A 130 -8.68 12.04 -16.14
CA SER A 130 -7.83 13.06 -16.75
C SER A 130 -6.39 12.57 -16.91
N VAL A 131 -5.61 13.16 -17.81
CA VAL A 131 -4.16 12.85 -17.94
C VAL A 131 -3.41 13.17 -16.65
N ALA A 132 -3.78 14.24 -15.93
CA ALA A 132 -3.19 14.56 -14.64
C ALA A 132 -3.43 13.46 -13.60
N GLU A 133 -4.65 12.93 -13.53
CA GLU A 133 -5.02 11.84 -12.64
C GLU A 133 -4.35 10.53 -13.09
N ALA A 134 -4.35 10.25 -14.40
CA ALA A 134 -3.68 9.11 -15.01
C ALA A 134 -2.19 9.05 -14.65
N ARG A 135 -1.48 10.18 -14.74
CA ARG A 135 -0.06 10.31 -14.37
C ARG A 135 0.16 9.91 -12.91
N THR A 136 -0.69 10.41 -12.01
CA THR A 136 -0.60 10.11 -10.57
C THR A 136 -0.88 8.64 -10.27
N LEU A 137 -1.92 8.07 -10.88
CA LEU A 137 -2.30 6.67 -10.67
C LEU A 137 -1.25 5.71 -11.21
N LEU A 138 -0.78 5.94 -12.44
CA LEU A 138 0.25 5.13 -13.07
C LEU A 138 1.58 5.24 -12.32
N THR A 139 1.96 6.42 -11.84
CA THR A 139 3.17 6.59 -11.03
C THR A 139 3.10 5.72 -9.76
N ASN A 140 1.95 5.71 -9.07
CA ASN A 140 1.77 4.86 -7.91
C ASN A 140 1.83 3.36 -8.24
N GLU A 141 1.27 2.96 -9.39
CA GLU A 141 1.30 1.58 -9.87
C GLU A 141 2.74 1.13 -10.21
N GLU A 142 3.49 1.94 -10.95
CA GLU A 142 4.87 1.64 -11.31
C GLU A 142 5.79 1.66 -10.08
N ALA A 143 5.60 2.62 -9.17
CA ALA A 143 6.33 2.64 -7.90
C ALA A 143 6.08 1.36 -7.09
N ALA A 144 4.84 0.87 -7.02
CA ALA A 144 4.51 -0.36 -6.31
C ALA A 144 5.17 -1.60 -6.93
N LYS A 145 5.36 -1.62 -8.26
CA LYS A 145 6.07 -2.72 -8.97
C LYS A 145 7.59 -2.68 -8.75
N LEU A 146 8.16 -1.49 -8.57
CA LEU A 146 9.60 -1.30 -8.38
C LEU A 146 10.08 -1.63 -6.96
N ILE A 147 9.17 -1.63 -5.97
CA ILE A 147 9.49 -1.93 -4.58
C ILE A 147 9.52 -3.45 -4.35
N ASP A 148 10.67 -3.96 -3.92
CA ASP A 148 10.79 -5.32 -3.38
C ASP A 148 10.16 -5.36 -1.99
N GLN A 149 8.96 -5.94 -1.91
CA GLN A 149 8.19 -6.04 -0.67
C GLN A 149 8.90 -6.91 0.37
N ASP A 150 9.60 -7.97 -0.04
CA ASP A 150 10.26 -8.90 0.85
C ASP A 150 11.54 -8.29 1.41
N ALA A 151 12.28 -7.52 0.61
CA ALA A 151 13.40 -6.72 1.09
C ALA A 151 12.95 -5.65 2.09
N ALA A 152 11.88 -4.91 1.79
CA ALA A 152 11.34 -3.89 2.70
C ALA A 152 10.88 -4.49 4.04
N VAL A 153 10.24 -5.68 4.02
CA VAL A 153 9.84 -6.37 5.24
C VAL A 153 11.04 -6.83 6.05
N ARG A 154 12.04 -7.45 5.43
CA ARG A 154 13.27 -7.87 6.13
C ARG A 154 14.00 -6.70 6.78
N GLU A 155 14.13 -5.58 6.05
CA GLU A 155 14.74 -4.37 6.59
C GLU A 155 13.93 -3.80 7.77
N ALA A 156 12.60 -3.77 7.66
CA ALA A 156 11.75 -3.31 8.74
C ALA A 156 11.87 -4.15 10.01
N VAL A 157 11.86 -5.49 9.88
CA VAL A 157 12.09 -6.40 11.01
C VAL A 157 13.45 -6.11 11.65
N GLN A 158 14.51 -6.01 10.84
CA GLN A 158 15.83 -5.69 11.34
C GLN A 158 15.90 -4.34 12.08
N ARG A 159 15.20 -3.30 11.59
CA ARG A 159 15.14 -2.00 12.26
C ARG A 159 14.37 -2.06 13.58
N VAL A 160 13.31 -2.85 13.66
CA VAL A 160 12.54 -3.06 14.90
C VAL A 160 13.41 -3.74 15.94
N GLU A 161 14.13 -4.80 15.55
CA GLU A 161 15.01 -5.54 16.46
C GLU A 161 16.18 -4.70 16.95
N ASN A 162 16.82 -3.90 16.09
CA ASN A 162 18.06 -3.18 16.46
C ASN A 162 17.84 -1.75 16.97
N SER A 163 16.69 -1.13 16.67
CA SER A 163 16.47 0.31 16.91
C SER A 163 15.02 0.65 17.21
N GLY A 164 14.17 -0.35 17.45
CA GLY A 164 12.78 -0.14 17.85
C GLY A 164 12.70 0.51 19.22
N ILE A 165 11.82 1.50 19.37
CA ILE A 165 11.60 2.18 20.65
C ILE A 165 10.12 2.06 21.00
N VAL A 166 9.85 1.51 22.18
CA VAL A 166 8.51 1.46 22.78
C VAL A 166 8.47 2.45 23.93
N PHE A 167 7.54 3.40 23.88
CA PHE A 167 7.27 4.31 24.98
C PHE A 167 6.07 3.80 25.79
N LEU A 168 6.29 3.53 27.07
CA LEU A 168 5.25 3.14 28.02
C LEU A 168 4.89 4.35 28.88
N ASP A 169 3.74 4.95 28.61
CA ASP A 169 3.23 6.06 29.41
C ASP A 169 2.49 5.56 30.67
N GLU A 170 2.43 6.40 31.69
CA GLU A 170 1.74 6.13 32.97
C GLU A 170 2.12 4.80 33.63
N ILE A 171 3.38 4.38 33.48
CA ILE A 171 3.91 3.16 34.10
C ILE A 171 3.79 3.17 35.63
N ASP A 172 3.74 4.36 36.23
CA ASP A 172 3.51 4.56 37.66
C ASP A 172 2.13 4.07 38.12
N LYS A 173 1.10 4.11 37.26
CA LYS A 173 -0.24 3.58 37.59
C LYS A 173 -0.27 2.07 37.76
N ILE A 174 0.68 1.36 37.13
CA ILE A 174 0.81 -0.09 37.24
C ILE A 174 1.91 -0.51 38.20
N ALA A 175 2.93 0.32 38.47
CA ALA A 175 4.09 0.00 39.30
C ALA A 175 3.88 0.09 40.84
N GLY A 176 2.64 0.30 41.31
CA GLY A 176 2.33 0.50 42.72
C GLY A 176 2.59 -0.72 43.62
N SER A 177 3.13 -0.47 44.83
CA SER A 177 3.38 -1.50 45.86
C SER A 177 2.11 -1.86 46.63
N LYS A 178 2.04 -3.11 47.10
CA LYS A 178 0.99 -3.70 47.95
C LYS A 178 0.66 -2.76 49.13
N GLY A 179 -0.48 -2.07 49.04
CA GLY A 179 -1.08 -1.44 50.22
C GLY A 179 -1.65 -2.51 51.16
N PRO A 180 -1.76 -2.26 52.48
CA PRO A 180 -2.24 -3.26 53.46
C PRO A 180 -3.72 -3.68 53.29
N ALA A 181 -4.45 -3.04 52.38
CA ALA A 181 -5.87 -3.21 52.18
C ALA A 181 -6.11 -3.73 50.76
N GLY A 182 -6.54 -4.99 50.65
CA GLY A 182 -6.81 -5.68 49.40
C GLY A 182 -7.78 -4.90 48.50
N GLY A 183 -7.21 -4.22 47.51
CA GLY A 183 -7.90 -3.67 46.36
C GLY A 183 -7.69 -4.57 45.13
N PRO A 184 -8.08 -4.14 43.91
CA PRO A 184 -7.98 -4.92 42.67
C PRO A 184 -6.53 -5.09 42.17
N ASP A 185 -5.64 -5.56 43.03
CA ASP A 185 -4.20 -5.69 42.82
C ASP A 185 -3.83 -6.74 41.76
N VAL A 186 -4.72 -7.72 41.53
CA VAL A 186 -4.52 -8.80 40.54
C VAL A 186 -4.41 -8.24 39.11
N SER A 187 -5.10 -7.13 38.82
CA SER A 187 -5.07 -6.52 37.49
C SER A 187 -3.80 -5.71 37.23
N ARG A 188 -3.10 -5.24 38.27
CA ARG A 188 -1.87 -4.45 38.13
C ARG A 188 -0.64 -5.34 38.05
N GLU A 189 -0.54 -6.33 38.94
CA GLU A 189 0.53 -7.34 38.90
C GLU A 189 0.46 -8.18 37.60
N GLY A 190 -0.75 -8.43 37.07
CA GLY A 190 -0.94 -9.10 35.78
C GLY A 190 -0.31 -8.32 34.62
N VAL A 191 -0.56 -7.01 34.53
CA VAL A 191 0.04 -6.16 33.48
C VAL A 191 1.56 -6.08 33.61
N GLN A 192 2.10 -6.03 34.82
CA GLN A 192 3.56 -6.07 35.01
C GLN A 192 4.17 -7.39 34.54
N ARG A 193 3.60 -8.53 34.94
CA ARG A 193 4.09 -9.85 34.51
C ARG A 193 4.01 -10.02 33.00
N ASP A 194 2.98 -9.45 32.38
CA ASP A 194 2.80 -9.52 30.95
C ASP A 194 3.77 -8.60 30.18
N LEU A 195 4.34 -7.56 30.81
CA LEU A 195 5.38 -6.69 30.22
C LEU A 195 6.77 -7.33 30.26
N LEU A 196 7.04 -8.18 31.26
CA LEU A 196 8.37 -8.77 31.48
C LEU A 196 8.97 -9.43 30.23
N PRO A 197 8.25 -10.26 29.45
CA PRO A 197 8.82 -10.91 28.27
C PRO A 197 9.33 -9.93 27.21
N ILE A 198 8.75 -8.73 27.11
CA ILE A 198 9.20 -7.73 26.14
C ILE A 198 10.52 -7.09 26.61
N VAL A 199 10.64 -6.82 27.91
CA VAL A 199 11.81 -6.14 28.51
C VAL A 199 12.98 -7.11 28.73
N GLU A 200 12.69 -8.38 29.05
CA GLU A 200 13.70 -9.43 29.27
C GLU A 200 14.18 -10.08 27.96
N GLY A 201 13.52 -9.79 26.85
CA GLY A 201 13.78 -10.38 25.54
C GLY A 201 12.88 -11.59 25.26
N SER A 202 12.07 -11.50 24.21
CA SER A 202 11.21 -12.58 23.74
C SER A 202 11.13 -12.63 22.22
N ASN A 203 10.67 -13.76 21.70
CA ASN A 203 10.38 -13.95 20.28
C ASN A 203 8.87 -13.78 20.07
N VAL A 204 8.46 -12.76 19.33
CA VAL A 204 7.06 -12.46 19.04
C VAL A 204 6.75 -12.80 17.58
N MET A 205 5.75 -13.65 17.37
CA MET A 205 5.25 -13.96 16.04
C MET A 205 4.36 -12.82 15.51
N THR A 206 4.73 -12.28 14.36
CA THR A 206 3.97 -11.25 13.63
C THR A 206 3.55 -11.78 12.25
N LYS A 207 2.66 -11.05 11.55
CA LYS A 207 2.30 -11.37 10.16
C LYS A 207 3.46 -11.23 9.17
N TYR A 208 4.56 -10.61 9.59
CA TYR A 208 5.77 -10.38 8.79
C TYR A 208 6.91 -11.34 9.15
N GLY A 209 6.69 -12.25 10.10
CA GLY A 209 7.68 -13.20 10.60
C GLY A 209 7.92 -13.06 12.09
N MET A 210 8.93 -13.78 12.57
CA MET A 210 9.37 -13.71 13.97
C MET A 210 10.17 -12.42 14.19
N VAL A 211 9.89 -11.72 15.28
CA VAL A 211 10.63 -10.53 15.71
C VAL A 211 11.19 -10.79 17.11
N LYS A 212 12.47 -10.49 17.30
CA LYS A 212 13.12 -10.61 18.61
C LYS A 212 13.22 -9.28 19.34
N THR A 213 13.06 -9.29 20.66
CA THR A 213 13.11 -8.08 21.51
C THR A 213 14.28 -8.07 22.50
N ASP A 214 15.26 -8.96 22.31
CA ASP A 214 16.40 -9.19 23.20
C ASP A 214 17.60 -8.25 22.96
N HIS A 215 17.48 -7.36 21.98
CA HIS A 215 18.53 -6.46 21.53
C HIS A 215 18.42 -5.04 22.12
#